data_AF-A0A662R0I2-F1
#
_entry.id   AF-A0A662R0I2-F1
#
_cell.length_a   1.000
_cell.length_b   1.000
_cell.length_c   1.000
_cell.angle_alpha   90.00
_cell.angle_beta   90.00
_cell.angle_gamma   90.00
#
_symmetry.space_group_name_H-M   'P 1'
#
loop_
_entity.id
_entity.type
_entity.pdbx_description
1 polymer ?
#
loop_
_entity_poly.entity_id
_entity_poly.type
_entity_poly.pdbx_seq_one_letter_code
_entity_poly.pdbx_strand_id
1 'polypeptide(L)' 'MELTPIQREILTSLVTLYREKNQAVKGEEIAEMISRSPGTV' A
#
# COMPACT_ATOMS: atom_id res chain seq x y z
N MET A 1 -7.32 15.35 -11.47
CA MET A 1 -7.50 15.20 -10.01
C MET A 1 -6.20 14.60 -9.49
N GLU A 2 -5.56 15.21 -8.51
CA GLU A 2 -4.28 14.74 -7.97
C GLU A 2 -4.52 13.75 -6.83
N LEU A 3 -3.63 12.76 -6.70
CA LEU A 3 -3.63 11.85 -5.55
C LEU A 3 -3.22 12.62 -4.30
N THR A 4 -3.92 12.36 -3.20
CA THR A 4 -3.45 12.83 -1.89
C THR A 4 -2.12 12.14 -1.54
N PRO A 5 -1.28 12.72 -0.66
CA PRO A 5 -0.03 12.09 -0.26
C PRO A 5 -0.20 10.65 0.23
N ILE A 6 -1.25 10.38 1.02
CA ILE A 6 -1.52 9.02 1.54
C ILE A 6 -1.90 8.03 0.43
N GLN A 7 -2.66 8.46 -0.58
CA GLN A 7 -2.99 7.60 -1.72
C GLN A 7 -1.74 7.24 -2.55
N ARG A 8 -0.82 8.20 -2.72
CA ARG A 8 0.45 7.94 -3.40
C ARG A 8 1.33 6.97 -2.62
N GLU A 9 1.36 7.10 -1.30
CA GLU A 9 2.10 6.21 -0.40
C GLU A 9 1.54 4.78 -0.48
N ILE A 10 0.23 4.59 -0.37
CA ILE A 10 -0.45 3.29 -0.50
C ILE A 10 -0.09 2.61 -1.83
N LEU A 11 -0.21 3.34 -2.95
CA LEU A 11 0.10 2.79 -4.27
C LEU A 11 1.58 2.44 -4.44
N THR A 12 2.48 3.24 -3.87
CA THR A 12 3.92 2.98 -3.91
C THR A 12 4.24 1.70 -3.14
N SER A 13 3.70 1.54 -1.94
CA SER A 13 3.87 0.33 -1.11
C SER A 13 3.29 -0.91 -1.78
N LEU A 14 2.11 -0.82 -2.41
CA LEU A 14 1.52 -1.90 -3.20
C LEU A 14 2.45 -2.36 -4.32
N VAL A 15 2.99 -1.43 -5.12
CA VAL A 15 3.88 -1.75 -6.24
C VAL A 15 5.18 -2.39 -5.74
N THR A 16 5.75 -1.89 -4.64
CA THR A 16 6.94 -2.47 -4.02
C THR A 16 6.70 -3.91 -3.59
N LEU A 17 5.65 -4.16 -2.79
CA LEU A 17 5.31 -5.50 -2.30
C LEU A 17 4.98 -6.48 -3.43
N TYR A 18 4.26 -6.02 -4.46
CA TYR A 18 3.93 -6.87 -5.61
C TYR A 18 5.18 -7.29 -6.38
N ARG A 19 6.15 -6.38 -6.57
CA ARG A 19 7.41 -6.70 -7.25
C ARG A 19 8.27 -7.71 -6.48
N GLU A 20 8.23 -7.66 -5.14
CA GLU A 20 8.96 -8.60 -4.29
C GLU A 20 8.32 -9.99 -4.26
N LYS A 21 6.98 -10.04 -4.16
CA LYS A 21 6.25 -11.30 -3.92
C LYS A 21 5.74 -11.96 -5.20
N ASN A 22 5.62 -11.19 -6.28
CA ASN A 22 5.04 -11.59 -7.57
C ASN A 22 3.66 -12.27 -7.43
N GLN A 23 2.84 -11.78 -6.50
CA GLN A 23 1.48 -12.26 -6.20
C GLN A 23 0.63 -11.11 -5.67
N ALA A 24 -0.69 -11.33 -5.58
CA ALA A 24 -1.62 -10.37 -4.99
C ALA A 24 -1.20 -9.99 -3.55
N VAL A 25 -1.28 -8.70 -3.23
CA VAL A 25 -0.90 -8.12 -1.94
C VAL A 25 -2.16 -7.72 -1.18
N LYS A 26 -2.24 -8.05 0.11
CA LYS A 26 -3.37 -7.64 0.95
C LYS A 26 -3.18 -6.23 1.51
N GLY A 27 -4.28 -5.52 1.73
CA GLY A 27 -4.27 -4.16 2.30
C GLY A 27 -3.66 -4.11 3.71
N GLU A 28 -3.82 -5.18 4.49
CA GLU A 28 -3.22 -5.33 5.82
C GLU A 28 -1.69 -5.28 5.78
N GLU A 29 -1.07 -5.86 4.75
CA GLU A 29 0.39 -5.88 4.59
C GLU A 29 0.94 -4.48 4.23
N ILE A 30 0.20 -3.75 3.40
CA ILE A 30 0.52 -2.36 3.09
C ILE A 30 0.35 -1.50 4.34
N ALA A 31 -0.74 -1.69 5.09
CA ALA A 31 -1.03 -0.95 6.32
C ALA A 31 0.07 -1.13 7.37
N GLU A 32 0.59 -2.36 7.54
CA GLU A 32 1.75 -2.63 8.39
C GLU A 32 2.99 -1.86 7.92
N MET A 33 3.30 -1.91 6.62
CA MET A 33 4.47 -1.23 6.03
C MET A 33 4.46 0.28 6.24
N ILE A 34 3.28 0.93 6.15
CA ILE A 34 3.14 2.39 6.26
C ILE A 34 2.65 2.85 7.63
N SER A 35 2.62 1.95 8.62
CA SER A 35 2.17 2.23 10.00
C SER A 35 0.76 2.84 10.07
N ARG A 36 -0.21 2.23 9.37
CA ARG A 36 -1.62 2.64 9.31
C ARG A 36 -2.58 1.52 9.72
N SER A 37 -3.83 1.89 9.97
CA SER A 37 -4.89 0.91 10.18
C SER A 37 -5.27 0.25 8.85
N PRO A 38 -5.53 -1.06 8.81
CA PRO A 38 -6.00 -1.74 7.60
C PRO A 38 -7.25 -1.11 6.98
N GLY A 39 -8.21 -0.63 7.77
CA GLY A 39 -9.43 0.01 7.24
C GLY A 39 -9.23 1.36 6.54
N THR A 40 -8.01 1.91 6.55
CA THR A 40 -7.63 3.14 5.83
C THR A 40 -7.01 2.83 4.46
N VAL A 41 -6.54 1.60 4.25
CA VAL A 41 -5.78 1.13 3.08
C VAL A 41 -6.69 0.27 2.20
#